data_AF-A0A756LFL2-F1
#
_entry.id   AF-A0A756LFL2-F1
#
_cell.length_a   1.000
_cell.length_b   1.000
_cell.length_c   1.000
_cell.angle_alpha   90.00
_cell.angle_beta   90.00
_cell.angle_gamma   90.00
#
_symmetry.space_group_name_H-M   'P 1'
#
loop_
_entity.id
_entity.type
_entity.pdbx_description
1 polymer ?
#
loop_
_entity_poly.entity_id
_entity_poly.type
_entity_poly.pdbx_seq_one_letter_code
_entity_poly.pdbx_strand_id
1 'polypeptide(L)'
;MNSGIMNGYRYWPSLQNEEMPDFVGPYRFCYTVMPDYGGAYLWGKNSRMEGGVGGSIASSWFGDYEFLDHAITSQLAKRFDLWQSEFERAEVDEKGYLKIDWDVFHAEGMTLAVDLKYEMGNAVTVFYTKPWEDYDAEDRFDLYEIVLLPDGKNRIVHHAIDNKFVLERDSGVSFIDDV
;
A
#
# COMPACT_ATOMS: atom_id res chain seq x y z
N MET A 1 -22.53 26.63 3.32
CA MET A 1 -21.34 25.85 3.74
C MET A 1 -21.76 24.40 3.78
N ASN A 2 -21.33 23.61 2.79
CA ASN A 2 -21.46 22.16 2.83
C ASN A 2 -20.12 21.59 2.40
N SER A 3 -19.55 20.76 3.28
CA SER A 3 -18.25 20.12 3.21
C SER A 3 -18.13 19.23 1.98
N GLY A 4 -17.43 19.72 0.97
CA GLY A 4 -17.11 18.98 -0.25
C GLY A 4 -15.77 18.25 -0.17
N ILE A 5 -15.56 17.43 0.86
CA ILE A 5 -14.39 16.54 0.94
C ILE A 5 -14.88 15.15 1.35
N MET A 6 -14.43 14.13 0.62
CA MET A 6 -14.68 12.69 0.76
C MET A 6 -15.76 12.05 -0.14
N ASN A 7 -15.77 12.39 -1.44
CA ASN A 7 -16.31 11.50 -2.48
C ASN A 7 -15.20 11.27 -3.52
N GLY A 8 -14.31 10.31 -3.25
CA GLY A 8 -13.16 10.10 -4.14
C GLY A 8 -12.25 8.94 -3.78
N TYR A 9 -12.79 7.79 -3.36
CA TYR A 9 -12.00 6.55 -3.30
C TYR A 9 -12.70 5.47 -4.11
N ARG A 10 -12.48 5.51 -5.42
CA ARG A 10 -12.60 4.36 -6.30
C ARG A 10 -11.32 4.29 -7.11
N TYR A 11 -10.88 3.07 -7.40
CA TYR A 11 -9.76 2.71 -8.27
C TYR A 11 -8.42 2.50 -7.55
N TRP A 12 -8.36 1.38 -6.84
CA TRP A 12 -7.22 0.46 -6.99
C TRP A 12 -7.78 -0.82 -7.62
N PRO A 13 -7.24 -1.30 -8.75
CA PRO A 13 -7.76 -2.49 -9.41
C PRO A 13 -7.61 -3.70 -8.49
N SER A 14 -8.69 -4.48 -8.37
CA SER A 14 -8.59 -5.84 -7.84
C SER A 14 -7.57 -6.61 -8.69
N LEU A 15 -6.69 -7.40 -8.07
CA LEU A 15 -5.83 -8.32 -8.82
C LEU A 15 -6.72 -9.19 -9.73
N GLN A 16 -6.43 -9.23 -11.02
CA GLN A 16 -7.09 -10.17 -11.93
C GLN A 16 -6.56 -11.58 -11.58
N ASN A 17 -7.46 -12.58 -11.58
CA ASN A 17 -7.08 -13.96 -11.36
C ASN A 17 -6.08 -14.43 -12.43
N GLU A 18 -4.78 -14.30 -12.16
CA GLU A 18 -3.87 -15.35 -12.60
C GLU A 18 -4.11 -16.51 -11.63
N GLU A 19 -4.86 -17.52 -12.06
CA GLU A 19 -4.95 -18.79 -11.37
C GLU A 19 -3.52 -19.35 -11.26
N MET A 20 -2.81 -18.99 -10.19
CA MET A 20 -1.63 -19.70 -9.73
C MET A 20 -2.16 -20.99 -9.09
N PRO A 21 -2.02 -22.15 -9.75
CA PRO A 21 -2.62 -23.43 -9.29
C PRO A 21 -2.07 -23.89 -7.93
N ASP A 22 -1.02 -23.23 -7.43
CA ASP A 22 -0.35 -23.55 -6.18
C ASP A 22 -0.99 -22.84 -4.96
N PHE A 23 -1.98 -21.95 -5.17
CA PHE A 23 -2.55 -21.11 -4.12
C PHE A 23 -3.87 -21.66 -3.55
N VAL A 24 -3.80 -22.83 -2.92
CA VAL A 24 -4.94 -23.45 -2.22
C VAL A 24 -4.84 -23.14 -0.72
N GLY A 25 -5.34 -21.97 -0.30
CA GLY A 25 -5.43 -21.61 1.12
C GLY A 25 -6.27 -20.35 1.38
N PRO A 26 -7.08 -20.31 2.47
CA PRO A 26 -8.01 -19.20 2.74
C PRO A 26 -7.28 -18.01 3.36
N TYR A 27 -6.51 -17.26 2.56
CA TYR A 27 -5.96 -15.98 3.03
C TYR A 27 -7.08 -14.95 3.09
N ARG A 28 -7.83 -14.98 4.20
CA ARG A 28 -8.90 -14.03 4.45
C ARG A 28 -8.37 -12.61 4.58
N PHE A 29 -7.16 -12.41 5.09
CA PHE A 29 -6.66 -11.07 5.35
C PHE A 29 -5.53 -10.68 4.39
N CYS A 30 -5.61 -9.45 3.90
CA CYS A 30 -4.56 -8.81 3.11
C CYS A 30 -4.10 -7.56 3.83
N TYR A 31 -2.79 -7.47 4.05
CA TYR A 31 -2.14 -6.34 4.69
C TYR A 31 -1.24 -5.64 3.70
N THR A 32 -1.41 -4.33 3.58
CA THR A 32 -0.60 -3.48 2.71
C THR A 32 0.23 -2.56 3.58
N VAL A 33 1.55 -2.67 3.48
CA VAL A 33 2.50 -1.72 4.05
C VAL A 33 2.54 -0.51 3.13
N MET A 34 2.12 0.64 3.64
CA MET A 34 2.12 1.91 2.93
C MET A 34 2.07 3.02 3.98
N PRO A 35 3.02 3.98 3.95
CA PRO A 35 2.96 5.11 4.85
C PRO A 35 1.88 6.10 4.34
N ASP A 36 1.18 6.73 5.27
CA ASP A 36 0.25 7.83 4.99
C ASP A 36 0.19 8.74 6.22
N TYR A 37 -0.26 9.97 6.04
CA TYR A 37 -0.45 10.90 7.14
C TYR A 37 -1.43 10.37 8.18
N GLY A 38 -1.21 10.74 9.45
CA GLY A 38 -1.95 10.18 10.58
C GLY A 38 -1.21 9.06 11.32
N GLY A 39 0.10 8.92 11.06
CA GLY A 39 0.93 7.84 11.57
C GLY A 39 0.59 6.47 10.96
N ALA A 40 -0.25 6.40 9.93
CA ALA A 40 -0.71 5.14 9.36
C ALA A 40 0.41 4.47 8.57
N TYR A 41 0.68 3.20 8.88
CA TYR A 41 1.71 2.42 8.16
C TYR A 41 1.22 1.05 7.67
N LEU A 42 0.05 0.60 8.13
CA LEU A 42 -0.52 -0.70 7.75
C LEU A 42 -2.02 -0.61 7.46
N TRP A 43 -2.41 -1.20 6.33
CA TRP A 43 -3.78 -1.17 5.82
C TRP A 43 -4.32 -2.58 5.65
N GLY A 44 -5.58 -2.81 6.04
CA GLY A 44 -6.18 -4.14 6.10
C GLY A 44 -7.48 -4.27 5.33
N LYS A 45 -7.61 -5.39 4.61
CA LYS A 45 -8.84 -5.79 3.91
C LYS A 45 -9.09 -7.30 3.99
N ASN A 46 -10.32 -7.72 3.72
CA ASN A 46 -10.80 -9.10 3.92
C ASN A 46 -10.69 -9.98 2.67
N SER A 47 -10.09 -9.48 1.59
CA SER A 47 -9.80 -10.25 0.38
C SER A 47 -8.83 -9.53 -0.55
N ARG A 48 -8.07 -10.29 -1.34
CA ARG A 48 -7.27 -9.76 -2.46
C ARG A 48 -8.13 -9.11 -3.54
N MET A 49 -9.38 -9.57 -3.67
CA MET A 49 -10.34 -9.11 -4.69
C MET A 49 -10.99 -7.77 -4.31
N GLU A 50 -10.91 -7.37 -3.04
CA GLU A 50 -11.38 -6.05 -2.63
C GLU A 50 -10.46 -4.98 -3.23
N GLY A 51 -11.08 -4.01 -3.90
CA GLY A 51 -10.36 -2.82 -4.38
C GLY A 51 -9.85 -1.99 -3.21
N GLY A 52 -8.78 -1.25 -3.46
CA GLY A 52 -8.08 -0.41 -2.50
C GLY A 52 -7.15 -1.19 -1.57
N VAL A 53 -6.56 -0.44 -0.63
CA VAL A 53 -5.71 -0.99 0.45
C VAL A 53 -6.52 -1.37 1.70
N GLY A 54 -7.78 -0.97 1.77
CA GLY A 54 -8.66 -1.19 2.93
C GLY A 54 -8.60 -0.06 3.95
N GLY A 55 -8.95 -0.35 5.20
CA GLY A 55 -8.87 0.61 6.31
C GLY A 55 -7.50 0.58 6.98
N SER A 56 -7.08 1.70 7.58
CA SER A 56 -5.89 1.71 8.43
C SER A 56 -6.11 0.79 9.64
N ILE A 57 -5.16 -0.10 9.90
CA ILE A 57 -5.21 -1.09 10.99
C ILE A 57 -4.06 -0.96 11.98
N ALA A 58 -3.04 -0.16 11.67
CA ALA A 58 -1.97 0.15 12.60
C ALA A 58 -1.38 1.54 12.34
N SER A 59 -1.07 2.26 13.43
CA SER A 59 -0.46 3.58 13.39
C SER A 59 0.64 3.76 14.44
N SER A 60 1.66 4.53 14.07
CA SER A 60 2.78 4.89 14.93
C SER A 60 2.40 5.88 16.04
N TRP A 61 1.26 6.55 15.91
CA TRP A 61 0.77 7.49 16.92
C TRP A 61 0.18 6.78 18.14
N PHE A 62 -0.25 5.53 17.97
CA PHE A 62 -0.86 4.72 19.03
C PHE A 62 0.02 3.54 19.46
N GLY A 63 1.13 3.31 18.75
CA GLY A 63 2.04 2.19 19.02
C GLY A 63 1.31 0.86 18.83
N ASP A 64 0.47 0.76 17.81
CA ASP A 64 -0.35 -0.42 17.56
C ASP A 64 0.54 -1.61 17.21
N TYR A 65 0.35 -2.74 17.90
CA TYR A 65 1.00 -4.02 17.56
C TYR A 65 0.01 -5.20 17.61
N GLU A 66 -1.24 -4.95 18.00
CA GLU A 66 -2.36 -5.88 17.93
C GLU A 66 -3.42 -5.26 17.03
N PHE A 67 -3.93 -6.02 16.07
CA PHE A 67 -4.92 -5.55 15.10
C PHE A 67 -5.81 -6.70 14.61
N LEU A 68 -7.10 -6.45 14.41
CA LEU A 68 -8.10 -7.45 14.03
C LEU A 68 -7.89 -8.80 14.76
N ASP A 69 -7.38 -9.82 14.05
CA ASP A 69 -7.14 -11.17 14.53
C ASP A 69 -5.64 -11.53 14.66
N HIS A 70 -4.73 -10.56 14.53
CA HIS A 70 -3.29 -10.77 14.50
C HIS A 70 -2.52 -9.78 15.38
N ALA A 71 -1.27 -10.11 15.67
CA ALA A 71 -0.35 -9.23 16.35
C ALA A 71 1.05 -9.37 15.75
N ILE A 72 1.82 -8.29 15.76
CA ILE A 72 3.25 -8.29 15.45
C ILE A 72 4.06 -8.15 16.73
N THR A 73 5.34 -8.49 16.66
CA THR A 73 6.26 -8.22 17.77
C THR A 73 6.40 -6.72 18.00
N SER A 74 6.60 -6.32 19.26
CA SER A 74 6.89 -4.93 19.61
C SER A 74 8.17 -4.40 18.95
N GLN A 75 9.11 -5.29 18.62
CA GLN A 75 10.31 -4.95 17.88
C GLN A 75 9.99 -4.56 16.43
N LEU A 76 9.12 -5.33 15.75
CA LEU A 76 8.68 -4.99 14.39
C LEU A 76 7.82 -3.71 14.39
N ALA A 77 6.89 -3.59 15.33
CA ALA A 77 6.07 -2.38 15.49
C ALA A 77 6.94 -1.13 15.65
N LYS A 78 7.97 -1.18 16.52
CA LYS A 78 8.90 -0.06 16.71
C LYS A 78 9.66 0.32 15.43
N ARG A 79 9.97 -0.64 14.55
CA ARG A 79 10.64 -0.34 13.28
C ARG A 79 9.69 0.33 12.30
N PHE A 80 8.43 -0.12 12.24
CA PHE A 80 7.38 0.60 11.53
C PHE A 80 7.20 2.02 12.06
N ASP A 81 7.22 2.21 13.38
CA ASP A 81 7.10 3.54 13.98
C ASP A 81 8.22 4.48 13.54
N LEU A 82 9.46 3.99 13.49
CA LEU A 82 10.61 4.79 13.07
C LEU A 82 10.50 5.19 11.60
N TRP A 83 10.23 4.22 10.73
CA TRP A 83 10.05 4.42 9.29
C TRP A 83 8.89 5.38 9.01
N GLN A 84 7.73 5.17 9.61
CA GLN A 84 6.58 6.05 9.46
C GLN A 84 6.83 7.45 10.02
N SER A 85 7.56 7.56 11.13
CA SER A 85 7.90 8.85 11.70
C SER A 85 8.86 9.64 10.81
N GLU A 86 9.69 8.97 10.00
CA GLU A 86 10.52 9.65 8.99
C GLU A 86 9.64 10.32 7.92
N PHE A 87 8.66 9.58 7.39
CA PHE A 87 7.68 10.11 6.44
C PHE A 87 6.92 11.32 6.99
N GLU A 88 6.36 11.21 8.19
CA GLU A 88 5.61 12.29 8.85
C GLU A 88 6.44 13.55 9.12
N ARG A 89 7.75 13.39 9.36
CA ARG A 89 8.67 14.49 9.67
C ARG A 89 9.35 15.07 8.44
N ALA A 90 9.13 14.49 7.27
CA ALA A 90 9.77 14.93 6.04
C ALA A 90 9.40 16.39 5.74
N GLU A 91 10.42 17.20 5.47
CA GLU A 91 10.21 18.57 5.01
C GLU A 91 9.69 18.57 3.58
N VAL A 92 8.93 19.61 3.22
CA VAL A 92 8.56 19.87 1.83
C VAL A 92 9.56 20.80 1.15
N ASP A 93 9.79 20.61 -0.14
CA ASP A 93 10.51 21.55 -0.99
C ASP A 93 9.62 22.73 -1.43
N GLU A 94 10.20 23.62 -2.24
CA GLU A 94 9.49 24.81 -2.74
C GLU A 94 8.31 24.46 -3.67
N LYS A 95 8.27 23.23 -4.21
CA LYS A 95 7.19 22.71 -5.04
C LYS A 95 6.13 21.96 -4.23
N GLY A 96 6.37 21.76 -2.94
CA GLY A 96 5.50 21.00 -2.04
C GLY A 96 5.76 19.49 -2.04
N TYR A 97 6.90 19.04 -2.57
CA TYR A 97 7.29 17.61 -2.57
C TYR A 97 8.09 17.26 -1.32
N LEU A 98 7.87 16.06 -0.80
CA LEU A 98 8.63 15.57 0.36
C LEU A 98 10.12 15.41 -0.01
N LYS A 99 11.00 15.96 0.82
CA LYS A 99 12.45 15.78 0.73
C LYS A 99 12.86 14.48 1.44
N ILE A 100 12.53 13.36 0.81
CA ILE A 100 12.88 12.02 1.27
C ILE A 100 13.87 11.40 0.28
N ASP A 101 14.84 10.64 0.79
CA ASP A 101 15.59 9.70 -0.06
C ASP A 101 14.70 8.49 -0.34
N TRP A 102 13.91 8.60 -1.41
CA TRP A 102 12.88 7.62 -1.73
C TRP A 102 13.44 6.20 -1.93
N ASP A 103 14.61 6.07 -2.54
CA ASP A 103 15.24 4.76 -2.76
C ASP A 103 15.51 4.05 -1.42
N VAL A 104 16.09 4.76 -0.45
CA VAL A 104 16.35 4.24 0.89
C VAL A 104 15.04 3.96 1.63
N PHE A 105 14.10 4.90 1.56
CA PHE A 105 12.81 4.80 2.25
C PHE A 105 11.97 3.60 1.76
N HIS A 106 11.95 3.35 0.45
CA HIS A 106 11.26 2.18 -0.13
C HIS A 106 11.98 0.88 0.19
N ALA A 107 13.31 0.85 0.18
CA ALA A 107 14.07 -0.34 0.56
C ALA A 107 13.78 -0.74 2.01
N GLU A 108 13.67 0.24 2.92
CA GLU A 108 13.26 -0.02 4.31
C GLU A 108 11.82 -0.50 4.40
N GLY A 109 10.87 0.17 3.75
CA GLY A 109 9.46 -0.25 3.73
C GLY A 109 9.26 -1.67 3.18
N MET A 110 9.99 -2.03 2.13
CA MET A 110 9.99 -3.39 1.56
C MET A 110 10.55 -4.42 2.55
N THR A 111 11.64 -4.07 3.25
CA THR A 111 12.23 -4.93 4.29
C THR A 111 11.23 -5.16 5.43
N LEU A 112 10.51 -4.13 5.84
CA LEU A 112 9.45 -4.24 6.86
C LEU A 112 8.28 -5.10 6.39
N ALA A 113 7.87 -5.00 5.13
CA ALA A 113 6.85 -5.87 4.54
C ALA A 113 7.30 -7.35 4.52
N VAL A 114 8.58 -7.60 4.24
CA VAL A 114 9.17 -8.94 4.32
C VAL A 114 9.14 -9.48 5.75
N ASP A 115 9.54 -8.68 6.74
CA ASP A 115 9.54 -9.08 8.14
C ASP A 115 8.12 -9.34 8.67
N LEU A 116 7.16 -8.49 8.31
CA LEU A 116 5.74 -8.71 8.58
C LEU A 116 5.26 -10.04 8.00
N LYS A 117 5.65 -10.34 6.77
CA LYS A 117 5.28 -11.59 6.12
C LYS A 117 5.88 -12.80 6.85
N TYR A 118 7.11 -12.71 7.35
CA TYR A 118 7.70 -13.77 8.18
C TYR A 118 6.94 -13.99 9.50
N GLU A 119 6.57 -12.92 10.20
CA GLU A 119 5.80 -13.05 11.47
C GLU A 119 4.40 -13.64 11.23
N MET A 120 3.73 -13.23 10.17
CA MET A 120 2.37 -13.68 9.84
C MET A 120 2.32 -15.02 9.10
N GLY A 121 3.45 -15.45 8.53
CA GLY A 121 3.58 -16.64 7.73
C GLY A 121 2.55 -16.71 6.59
N ASN A 122 1.93 -17.87 6.45
CA ASN A 122 0.89 -18.14 5.44
C ASN A 122 -0.54 -17.90 5.96
N ALA A 123 -0.73 -17.10 7.02
CA ALA A 123 -2.07 -16.71 7.48
C ALA A 123 -2.63 -15.51 6.68
N VAL A 124 -1.77 -14.64 6.19
CA VAL A 124 -2.16 -13.39 5.51
C VAL A 124 -1.40 -13.20 4.20
N THR A 125 -1.99 -12.40 3.30
CA THR A 125 -1.24 -11.82 2.18
C THR A 125 -0.61 -10.52 2.62
N VAL A 126 0.65 -10.28 2.24
CA VAL A 126 1.33 -9.01 2.50
C VAL A 126 1.72 -8.36 1.18
N PHE A 127 1.40 -7.08 1.05
CA PHE A 127 1.82 -6.22 -0.04
C PHE A 127 2.63 -5.05 0.51
N TYR A 128 3.49 -4.50 -0.33
CA TYR A 128 4.03 -3.16 -0.21
C TYR A 128 3.50 -2.32 -1.37
N THR A 129 3.23 -1.04 -1.12
CA THR A 129 3.02 -0.03 -2.17
C THR A 129 3.67 1.28 -1.73
N LYS A 130 4.08 2.07 -2.72
CA LYS A 130 4.59 3.42 -2.49
C LYS A 130 3.45 4.35 -2.03
N PRO A 131 3.75 5.38 -1.20
CA PRO A 131 2.78 6.40 -0.84
C PRO A 131 2.43 7.29 -2.03
N TRP A 132 1.31 7.98 -1.93
CA TRP A 132 0.86 8.93 -2.97
C TRP A 132 1.85 10.10 -3.15
N GLU A 133 2.52 10.48 -2.06
CA GLU A 133 3.44 11.60 -1.95
C GLU A 133 4.75 11.40 -2.72
N ASP A 134 5.04 10.18 -3.19
CA ASP A 134 6.12 9.92 -4.13
C ASP A 134 5.67 10.24 -5.57
N TYR A 135 5.66 11.53 -5.89
CA TYR A 135 5.14 12.04 -7.17
C TYR A 135 5.97 11.63 -8.39
N ASP A 136 7.25 11.33 -8.19
CA ASP A 136 8.20 11.04 -9.27
C ASP A 136 8.24 9.53 -9.63
N ALA A 137 7.69 8.67 -8.78
CA ALA A 137 7.55 7.25 -9.08
C ALA A 137 6.47 6.95 -10.13
N GLU A 138 6.91 6.38 -11.26
CA GLU A 138 6.03 5.87 -12.32
C GLU A 138 5.22 4.63 -11.87
N ASP A 139 5.76 3.87 -10.92
CA ASP A 139 5.23 2.64 -10.34
C ASP A 139 4.52 2.88 -8.99
N ARG A 140 4.17 4.14 -8.64
CA ARG A 140 3.60 4.47 -7.32
C ARG A 140 2.28 3.78 -7.01
N PHE A 141 1.61 3.24 -8.02
CA PHE A 141 0.38 2.48 -7.85
C PHE A 141 0.57 0.97 -8.00
N ASP A 142 1.80 0.49 -8.12
CA ASP A 142 2.05 -0.94 -8.25
C ASP A 142 2.01 -1.62 -6.88
N LEU A 143 1.58 -2.89 -6.87
CA LEU A 143 1.64 -3.72 -5.66
C LEU A 143 2.85 -4.65 -5.73
N TYR A 144 3.62 -4.70 -4.65
CA TYR A 144 4.70 -5.66 -4.48
C TYR A 144 4.27 -6.68 -3.44
N GLU A 145 3.85 -7.85 -3.89
CA GLU A 145 3.44 -8.95 -3.02
C GLU A 145 4.66 -9.69 -2.47
N ILE A 146 4.65 -9.94 -1.16
CA ILE A 146 5.66 -10.76 -0.51
C ILE A 146 5.16 -12.20 -0.39
N VAL A 147 5.87 -13.13 -1.04
CA VAL A 147 5.59 -14.57 -1.01
C VAL A 147 6.68 -15.28 -0.23
N LEU A 148 6.32 -16.05 0.81
CA LEU A 148 7.26 -16.96 1.47
C LEU A 148 7.38 -18.26 0.70
N LEU A 149 8.60 -18.70 0.50
CA LEU A 149 8.93 -19.96 -0.15
C LEU A 149 9.18 -21.05 0.91
N PRO A 150 8.99 -22.34 0.55
CA PRO A 150 9.20 -23.46 1.48
C PRO A 150 10.64 -23.56 2.05
N ASP A 151 11.63 -22.99 1.37
CA ASP A 151 13.03 -22.97 1.82
C ASP A 151 13.35 -21.84 2.81
N GLY A 152 12.32 -21.09 3.25
CA GLY A 152 12.46 -19.97 4.17
C GLY A 152 12.95 -18.68 3.51
N LYS A 153 13.05 -18.62 2.18
CA LYS A 153 13.29 -17.37 1.44
C LYS A 153 11.97 -16.66 1.13
N ASN A 154 12.07 -15.43 0.67
CA ASN A 154 10.96 -14.71 0.07
C ASN A 154 11.16 -14.51 -1.44
N ARG A 155 10.04 -14.34 -2.14
CA ARG A 155 9.96 -13.85 -3.52
C ARG A 155 9.05 -12.63 -3.51
N ILE A 156 9.48 -11.56 -4.17
CA ILE A 156 8.66 -10.37 -4.38
C ILE A 156 8.03 -10.51 -5.77
N VAL A 157 6.69 -10.46 -5.83
CA VAL A 157 5.93 -10.45 -7.08
C VAL A 157 5.44 -9.02 -7.31
N HIS A 158 5.83 -8.45 -8.44
CA HIS A 158 5.43 -7.10 -8.84
C HIS A 158 4.16 -7.19 -9.69
N HIS A 159 3.09 -6.57 -9.20
CA HIS A 159 1.80 -6.44 -9.88
C HIS A 159 1.68 -5.01 -10.38
N ALA A 160 2.08 -4.82 -11.64
CA ALA A 160 1.95 -3.52 -12.29
C ALA A 160 0.48 -3.18 -12.52
N ILE A 161 0.09 -1.95 -12.21
CA ILE A 161 -1.19 -1.43 -12.71
C ILE A 161 -0.98 -1.06 -14.18
N ASP A 162 -1.57 -1.87 -15.07
CA ASP A 162 -1.68 -1.48 -16.47
C ASP A 162 -2.31 -0.09 -16.56
N ASN A 163 -1.63 0.84 -17.24
CA ASN A 163 -2.02 2.24 -17.52
C ASN A 163 -3.43 2.42 -18.17
N LYS A 164 -4.23 1.37 -18.31
CA LYS A 164 -5.62 1.40 -18.80
C LYS A 164 -6.63 1.95 -17.78
N PHE A 165 -6.26 2.06 -16.50
CA PHE A 165 -7.16 2.55 -15.45
C PHE A 165 -6.86 3.97 -14.95
N VAL A 166 -5.78 4.59 -15.43
CA VAL A 166 -5.52 6.03 -15.20
C VAL A 166 -6.40 6.81 -16.18
N LEU A 167 -7.51 7.33 -15.66
CA LEU A 167 -8.56 8.06 -16.37
C LEU A 167 -8.01 8.99 -17.46
N GLU A 168 -8.48 8.80 -18.70
CA GLU A 168 -8.69 9.91 -19.62
C GLU A 168 -9.46 10.97 -18.84
N ARG A 169 -8.85 12.14 -18.68
CA ARG A 169 -9.60 13.33 -18.29
C ARG A 169 -10.59 13.54 -19.43
N ASP A 170 -11.87 13.32 -19.16
CA ASP A 170 -12.95 13.79 -20.01
C ASP A 170 -12.90 15.33 -19.93
N SER A 171 -11.95 15.92 -20.65
CA SER A 171 -11.92 17.34 -20.92
C SER A 171 -13.09 17.57 -21.85
N GLY A 172 -14.25 17.83 -21.25
CA GLY A 172 -15.43 18.30 -21.92
C GLY A 172 -15.08 19.53 -22.76
N VAL A 173 -14.76 19.27 -24.02
CA VAL A 173 -14.81 20.23 -25.11
C VAL A 173 -15.73 19.60 -26.12
N SER A 174 -17.03 19.88 -25.95
CA SER A 174 -17.99 19.69 -27.02
C SER A 174 -17.64 20.66 -28.14
N PHE A 175 -17.06 20.15 -29.24
CA PHE A 175 -17.22 20.81 -30.52
C PHE A 175 -18.65 20.50 -31.00
N ILE A 176 -19.46 21.54 -31.10
CA ILE A 176 -20.70 21.49 -31.87
C ILE A 176 -20.29 21.78 -33.31
N ASP A 177 -20.22 20.73 -34.12
CA ASP A 177 -20.41 20.74 -35.59
C ASP A 177 -21.66 19.83 -35.78
N ASP A 178 -22.77 20.16 -36.42
CA ASP A 178 -23.12 21.02 -37.54
C ASP A 178 -24.59 21.50 -37.39
N VAL A 179 -24.92 22.72 -37.83
CA VAL A 179 -25.79 23.05 -39.00
C VAL A 179 -25.47 24.48 -39.45
#